data_AF-A0A1G2F3H0-F1
#
_entry.id   AF-A0A1G2F3H0-F1
#
_cell.length_a   1.000
_cell.length_b   1.000
_cell.length_c   1.000
_cell.angle_alpha   90.00
_cell.angle_beta   90.00
_cell.angle_gamma   90.00
#
_symmetry.space_group_name_H-M   'P 1'
#
loop_
_entity.id
_entity.type
_entity.pdbx_description
1 polymer ?
#
loop_
_entity_poly.entity_id
_entity_poly.type
_entity_poly.pdbx_seq_one_letter_code
_entity_poly.pdbx_strand_id
1 'polypeptide(L)'
;MSNQISLFKKIEKEMKKIKLNGIKGPQDKVENEDNVVGKLDKKHKKLWILRAELIEEGKEILKQNQVNFAFQELSESFRDEEKLGDITDQLAELSKLIEIVNEILWFEIRTDFNLWTKPFIMVRKGWKVAWRKEAENIPEILKFLTS
;
A
#
# COMPACT_ATOMS: atom_id res chain seq x y z
N MET A 1 -15.31 -16.31 10.38
CA MET A 1 -14.66 -16.92 9.20
C MET A 1 -15.26 -16.52 7.86
N SER A 2 -16.55 -16.16 7.75
CA SER A 2 -17.20 -15.78 6.47
C SER A 2 -16.65 -14.50 5.81
N ASN A 3 -16.34 -13.46 6.59
CA ASN A 3 -15.88 -12.17 6.05
C ASN A 3 -14.47 -12.20 5.44
N GLN A 4 -13.55 -12.99 5.99
CA GLN A 4 -12.18 -13.09 5.46
C GLN A 4 -12.15 -13.78 4.09
N ILE A 5 -12.88 -14.88 3.94
CA ILE A 5 -13.00 -15.60 2.65
C ILE A 5 -13.62 -14.68 1.58
N SER A 6 -14.61 -13.86 1.95
CA SER A 6 -15.20 -12.86 1.05
C SER A 6 -14.16 -11.84 0.57
N LEU A 7 -13.30 -11.36 1.48
CA LEU A 7 -12.29 -10.36 1.17
C LEU A 7 -11.21 -10.89 0.21
N PHE A 8 -10.69 -12.10 0.44
CA PHE A 8 -9.71 -12.72 -0.47
C PHE A 8 -10.29 -12.91 -1.88
N LYS A 9 -11.54 -13.35 -1.98
CA LYS A 9 -12.24 -13.46 -3.28
C LYS A 9 -12.38 -12.11 -3.97
N LYS A 10 -12.63 -11.02 -3.22
CA LYS A 10 -12.66 -9.65 -3.75
C LYS A 10 -11.29 -9.26 -4.31
N ILE A 11 -10.21 -9.48 -3.57
CA ILE A 11 -8.83 -9.20 -4.01
C ILE A 11 -8.51 -9.97 -5.30
N GLU A 12 -8.78 -11.28 -5.34
CA GLU A 12 -8.54 -12.09 -6.55
C GLU A 12 -9.33 -11.59 -7.77
N LYS A 13 -10.58 -11.18 -7.57
CA LYS A 13 -11.43 -10.63 -8.63
C LYS A 13 -10.86 -9.32 -9.17
N GLU A 14 -10.45 -8.40 -8.31
CA GLU A 14 -9.85 -7.13 -8.74
C GLU A 14 -8.51 -7.35 -9.45
N MET A 15 -7.64 -8.22 -8.90
CA MET A 15 -6.39 -8.60 -9.57
C MET A 15 -6.59 -9.15 -10.99
N LYS A 16 -7.69 -9.88 -11.25
CA LYS A 16 -7.99 -10.38 -12.60
C LYS A 16 -8.25 -9.26 -13.61
N LYS A 17 -8.81 -8.13 -13.18
CA LYS A 17 -9.11 -6.97 -14.05
C LYS A 17 -7.85 -6.19 -14.45
N ILE A 18 -6.80 -6.23 -13.64
CA ILE A 18 -5.55 -5.50 -13.89
C ILE A 18 -4.83 -6.03 -15.14
N LYS A 19 -4.62 -5.14 -16.12
CA LYS A 19 -3.81 -5.36 -17.33
C LYS A 19 -2.44 -4.71 -17.14
N LEU A 20 -1.36 -5.50 -17.22
CA LEU A 20 0.00 -5.01 -16.90
C LEU A 20 0.67 -4.16 -18.00
N ASN A 21 0.05 -4.04 -19.18
CA ASN A 21 0.67 -3.35 -20.30
C ASN A 21 0.69 -1.83 -20.06
N GLY A 22 1.88 -1.22 -20.15
CA GLY A 22 2.04 0.23 -20.00
C GLY A 22 2.04 0.76 -18.57
N ILE A 23 1.95 -0.11 -17.55
CA ILE A 23 1.91 0.32 -16.15
C ILE A 23 3.30 0.70 -15.64
N LYS A 24 3.39 1.88 -15.02
CA LYS A 24 4.58 2.37 -14.33
C LYS A 24 4.69 1.70 -12.95
N GLY A 25 5.71 0.87 -12.77
CA GLY A 25 6.05 0.29 -11.47
C GLY A 25 6.85 1.24 -10.58
N PRO A 26 7.64 0.72 -9.63
CA PRO A 26 8.56 1.52 -8.82
C PRO A 26 9.50 2.38 -9.67
N GLN A 27 9.81 3.58 -9.19
CA GLN A 27 10.66 4.54 -9.92
C GLN A 27 12.10 4.58 -9.42
N ASP A 28 12.34 4.20 -8.16
CA ASP A 28 13.65 4.26 -7.52
C ASP A 28 14.64 3.33 -8.21
N LYS A 29 15.80 3.83 -8.59
CA LYS A 29 16.82 3.04 -9.27
C LYS A 29 17.42 2.00 -8.32
N VAL A 30 18.02 0.96 -8.90
CA VAL A 30 18.91 0.09 -8.14
C VAL A 30 20.16 0.89 -7.77
N GLU A 31 20.56 0.79 -6.52
CA GLU A 31 21.73 1.47 -5.97
C GLU A 31 22.84 0.46 -5.63
N ASN A 32 24.04 0.93 -5.34
CA ASN A 32 25.22 0.06 -5.17
C ASN A 32 25.10 -0.92 -4.00
N GLU A 33 24.35 -0.56 -2.96
CA GLU A 33 24.17 -1.36 -1.75
C GLU A 33 23.02 -2.37 -1.87
N ASP A 34 22.24 -2.29 -2.95
CA ASP A 34 21.11 -3.18 -3.18
C ASP A 34 21.58 -4.59 -3.52
N ASN A 35 21.21 -5.55 -2.69
CA ASN A 35 21.36 -6.97 -3.01
C ASN A 35 20.16 -7.42 -3.85
N VAL A 36 20.27 -7.30 -5.18
CA VAL A 36 19.20 -7.68 -6.12
C VAL A 36 19.09 -9.20 -6.19
N VAL A 37 17.90 -9.72 -5.87
CA VAL A 37 17.63 -11.17 -5.82
C VAL A 37 16.77 -11.68 -6.97
N GLY A 38 16.11 -10.78 -7.71
CA GLY A 38 15.33 -11.16 -8.88
C GLY A 38 14.35 -10.09 -9.32
N LYS A 39 13.31 -10.51 -10.04
CA LYS A 39 12.26 -9.62 -10.55
C LYS A 39 10.89 -10.14 -10.17
N LEU A 40 9.98 -9.23 -9.83
CA LEU A 40 8.59 -9.57 -9.58
C LEU A 40 7.97 -10.29 -10.79
N ASP A 41 7.22 -11.34 -10.49
CA ASP A 41 6.42 -12.07 -11.45
C ASP A 41 5.11 -11.31 -11.78
N LYS A 42 4.18 -11.96 -12.49
CA LYS A 42 2.89 -11.36 -12.83
C LYS A 42 1.99 -11.15 -11.60
N LYS A 43 1.98 -12.10 -10.65
CA LYS A 43 1.12 -12.05 -9.46
C LYS A 43 1.53 -10.89 -8.54
N HIS A 44 2.82 -10.78 -8.22
CA HIS A 44 3.34 -9.71 -7.39
C HIS A 44 3.08 -8.32 -7.99
N LYS A 45 3.29 -8.16 -9.31
CA LYS A 45 3.00 -6.88 -10.00
C LYS A 45 1.54 -6.49 -9.85
N LYS A 46 0.61 -7.44 -9.99
CA LYS A 46 -0.82 -7.18 -9.82
C LYS A 46 -1.17 -6.77 -8.38
N LEU A 47 -0.59 -7.42 -7.38
CA LEU A 47 -0.75 -7.02 -5.96
C LEU A 47 -0.20 -5.61 -5.71
N TRP A 48 0.98 -5.31 -6.24
CA TRP A 48 1.59 -3.98 -6.15
C TRP A 48 0.68 -2.90 -6.75
N ILE A 49 0.16 -3.16 -7.94
CA ILE A 49 -0.71 -2.22 -8.66
C ILE A 49 -2.03 -2.05 -7.93
N LEU A 50 -2.65 -3.14 -7.49
CA LEU A 50 -3.89 -3.07 -6.70
C LEU A 50 -3.69 -2.22 -5.45
N ARG A 51 -2.59 -2.42 -4.72
CA ARG A 51 -2.24 -1.57 -3.57
C ARG A 51 -2.16 -0.09 -3.95
N ALA A 52 -1.51 0.22 -5.06
CA ALA A 52 -1.38 1.60 -5.53
C ALA A 52 -2.73 2.21 -5.94
N GLU A 53 -3.57 1.48 -6.67
CA GLU A 53 -4.91 1.91 -7.08
C GLU A 53 -5.79 2.22 -5.86
N LEU A 54 -5.77 1.35 -4.84
CA LEU A 54 -6.51 1.57 -3.59
C LEU A 54 -6.02 2.80 -2.82
N ILE A 55 -4.71 3.05 -2.79
CA ILE A 55 -4.15 4.27 -2.16
C ILE A 55 -4.62 5.52 -2.91
N GLU A 56 -4.60 5.51 -4.24
CA GLU A 56 -5.07 6.64 -5.06
C GLU A 56 -6.57 6.86 -4.90
N GLU A 57 -7.37 5.80 -4.81
CA GLU A 57 -8.81 5.89 -4.49
C GLU A 57 -9.04 6.61 -3.16
N GLY A 58 -8.27 6.27 -2.12
CA GLY A 58 -8.38 6.93 -0.81
C GLY A 58 -8.00 8.41 -0.85
N LYS A 59 -6.96 8.76 -1.62
CA LYS A 59 -6.59 10.17 -1.84
C LYS A 59 -7.67 10.94 -2.57
N GLU A 60 -8.33 10.33 -3.55
CA GLU A 60 -9.41 10.97 -4.29
C GLU A 60 -10.66 11.18 -3.41
N ILE A 61 -11.02 10.20 -2.57
CA ILE A 61 -12.08 10.35 -1.56
C ILE A 61 -11.77 11.53 -0.63
N LEU A 62 -10.54 11.60 -0.10
CA LEU A 62 -10.10 12.70 0.76
C LEU A 62 -10.20 14.04 0.02
N LYS A 63 -9.70 14.11 -1.22
CA LYS A 63 -9.72 15.32 -2.04
C LYS A 63 -11.14 15.83 -2.32
N GLN A 64 -12.06 14.94 -2.68
CA GLN A 64 -13.46 15.30 -2.95
C GLN A 64 -14.18 15.79 -1.70
N ASN A 65 -13.73 15.39 -0.51
CA ASN A 65 -14.33 15.72 0.77
C ASN A 65 -13.50 16.70 1.61
N GLN A 66 -12.45 17.32 1.04
CA GLN A 66 -11.59 18.28 1.75
C GLN A 66 -12.38 19.42 2.39
N VAL A 67 -13.43 19.89 1.72
CA VAL A 67 -14.33 20.92 2.25
C VAL A 67 -15.07 20.39 3.48
N ASN A 68 -15.65 19.19 3.44
CA ASN A 68 -16.38 18.61 4.57
C ASN A 68 -15.47 18.45 5.80
N PHE A 69 -14.21 18.02 5.60
CA PHE A 69 -13.22 17.91 6.69
C PHE A 69 -12.79 19.27 7.24
N ALA A 70 -12.49 20.25 6.38
CA ALA A 70 -12.07 21.58 6.81
C ALA A 70 -13.17 22.35 7.56
N PHE A 71 -14.43 22.18 7.17
CA PHE A 71 -15.55 22.83 7.85
C PHE A 71 -15.86 22.20 9.22
N GLN A 72 -15.52 20.93 9.43
CA GLN A 72 -15.66 20.26 10.73
C GLN A 72 -14.77 20.89 11.80
N GLU A 73 -13.57 21.36 11.43
CA GLU A 73 -12.66 22.08 12.32
C GLU A 73 -13.11 23.52 12.61
N LEU A 74 -13.94 24.11 11.74
CA LEU A 74 -14.25 25.54 11.76
C LEU A 74 -15.64 25.89 12.31
N SER A 75 -16.63 24.99 12.30
CA SER A 75 -17.93 25.29 12.93
C SER A 75 -18.72 24.05 13.37
N GLU A 76 -19.23 24.07 14.60
CA GLU A 76 -20.15 23.05 15.13
C GLU A 76 -21.52 23.05 14.43
N SER A 77 -21.90 24.17 13.80
CA SER A 77 -23.19 24.37 13.13
C SER A 77 -23.33 23.71 11.75
N PHE A 78 -22.24 23.22 11.16
CA PHE A 78 -22.20 22.58 9.83
C PHE A 78 -21.75 21.11 9.89
N ARG A 79 -22.00 20.43 11.02
CA ARG A 79 -21.73 19.00 11.14
C ARG A 79 -22.84 18.18 10.49
N ASP A 80 -22.66 17.83 9.22
CA ASP A 80 -23.38 16.71 8.61
C ASP A 80 -22.73 15.40 9.07
N GLU A 81 -23.03 15.02 10.33
CA GLU A 81 -22.37 13.89 11.03
C GLU A 81 -22.58 12.54 10.33
N GLU A 82 -23.74 12.34 9.69
CA GLU A 82 -24.07 11.11 8.96
C GLU A 82 -23.16 10.96 7.73
N LYS A 83 -23.06 12.02 6.92
CA LYS A 83 -22.20 12.03 5.73
C LYS A 83 -20.72 11.89 6.09
N LEU A 84 -20.29 12.49 7.19
CA LEU A 84 -18.92 12.34 7.70
C LEU A 84 -18.66 10.92 8.20
N GLY A 85 -19.62 10.32 8.91
CA GLY A 85 -19.58 8.92 9.33
C GLY A 85 -19.36 7.99 8.14
N ASP A 86 -20.17 8.14 7.09
CA ASP A 86 -20.05 7.34 5.86
C ASP A 86 -18.68 7.45 5.20
N ILE A 87 -18.11 8.67 5.12
CA ILE A 87 -16.77 8.88 4.54
C ILE A 87 -15.70 8.22 5.42
N THR A 88 -15.81 8.35 6.74
CA THR A 88 -14.85 7.74 7.67
C THR A 88 -14.88 6.22 7.62
N ASP A 89 -16.08 5.62 7.50
CA ASP A 89 -16.25 4.18 7.36
C ASP A 89 -15.68 3.68 6.03
N GLN A 90 -15.92 4.40 4.93
CA GLN A 90 -15.32 4.07 3.62
C GLN A 90 -13.79 4.10 3.66
N LEU A 91 -13.20 5.13 4.28
CA LEU A 91 -11.75 5.25 4.43
C LEU A 91 -11.18 4.15 5.34
N ALA A 92 -11.89 3.77 6.41
CA ALA A 92 -11.50 2.69 7.30
C ALA A 92 -11.52 1.32 6.59
N GLU A 93 -12.56 1.04 5.81
CA GLU A 93 -12.64 -0.18 4.99
C GLU A 93 -11.51 -0.24 3.95
N LEU A 94 -11.25 0.88 3.28
CA LEU A 94 -10.20 0.99 2.28
C LEU A 94 -8.81 0.82 2.89
N SER A 95 -8.56 1.44 4.05
CA SER A 95 -7.32 1.30 4.82
C SER A 95 -7.05 -0.17 5.16
N LYS A 96 -8.06 -0.87 5.69
CA LYS A 96 -7.97 -2.31 5.98
C LYS A 96 -7.67 -3.15 4.74
N LEU A 97 -8.26 -2.81 3.60
CA LEU A 97 -7.99 -3.51 2.34
C LEU A 97 -6.56 -3.27 1.85
N ILE A 98 -6.07 -2.03 1.95
CA ILE A 98 -4.68 -1.67 1.61
C ILE A 98 -3.69 -2.45 2.47
N GLU A 99 -3.93 -2.52 3.79
CA GLU A 99 -3.10 -3.29 4.72
C GLU A 99 -3.05 -4.76 4.31
N ILE A 100 -4.20 -5.38 4.07
CA ILE A 100 -4.26 -6.80 3.70
C ILE A 100 -3.55 -7.07 2.37
N VAL A 101 -3.75 -6.23 1.35
CA VAL A 101 -3.04 -6.38 0.07
C VAL A 101 -1.54 -6.18 0.25
N ASN A 102 -1.11 -5.25 1.10
CA ASN A 102 0.29 -5.01 1.43
C ASN A 102 0.92 -6.20 2.14
N GLU A 103 0.25 -6.78 3.13
CA GLU A 103 0.71 -7.98 3.83
C GLU A 103 0.85 -9.17 2.88
N ILE A 104 -0.16 -9.42 2.02
CA ILE A 104 -0.09 -10.50 1.02
C ILE A 104 1.08 -10.26 0.07
N LEU A 105 1.26 -9.03 -0.44
CA LEU A 105 2.34 -8.69 -1.34
C LEU A 105 3.72 -8.99 -0.73
N TRP A 106 3.96 -8.54 0.51
CA TRP A 106 5.26 -8.74 1.15
C TRP A 106 5.48 -10.17 1.62
N PHE A 107 4.42 -10.87 2.05
CA PHE A 107 4.48 -12.29 2.36
C PHE A 107 4.93 -13.10 1.14
N GLU A 108 4.31 -12.86 -0.02
CA GLU A 108 4.62 -13.54 -1.28
C GLU A 108 6.06 -13.22 -1.73
N ILE A 109 6.46 -11.94 -1.72
CA ILE A 109 7.83 -11.55 -2.05
C ILE A 109 8.85 -12.22 -1.12
N ARG A 110 8.59 -12.25 0.19
CA ARG A 110 9.51 -12.89 1.14
C ARG A 110 9.64 -14.39 0.92
N THR A 111 8.52 -15.04 0.59
CA THR A 111 8.47 -16.47 0.32
C THR A 111 9.20 -16.81 -0.97
N ASP A 112 8.83 -16.16 -2.07
CA ASP A 112 9.33 -16.50 -3.41
C ASP A 112 10.82 -16.16 -3.60
N PHE A 113 11.32 -15.15 -2.89
CA PHE A 113 12.74 -14.75 -2.96
C PHE A 113 13.57 -15.18 -1.74
N ASN A 114 13.01 -15.96 -0.82
CA ASN A 114 13.65 -16.42 0.42
C ASN A 114 14.29 -15.28 1.24
N LEU A 115 13.50 -14.24 1.51
CA LEU A 115 13.95 -13.00 2.16
C LEU A 115 13.49 -12.86 3.62
N TRP A 116 13.04 -13.94 4.26
CA TRP A 116 12.53 -13.91 5.65
C TRP A 116 13.53 -13.38 6.67
N THR A 117 14.82 -13.68 6.48
CA THR A 117 15.91 -13.22 7.36
C THR A 117 16.55 -11.91 6.90
N LYS A 118 16.07 -11.33 5.80
CA LYS A 118 16.69 -10.14 5.20
C LYS A 118 16.03 -8.88 5.74
N PRO A 119 16.82 -7.93 6.26
CA PRO A 119 16.32 -6.61 6.62
C PRO A 119 16.03 -5.80 5.35
N PHE A 120 15.19 -4.76 5.51
CA PHE A 120 14.83 -3.77 4.48
C PHE A 120 14.69 -4.35 3.07
N ILE A 121 13.50 -4.84 2.74
CA ILE A 121 13.18 -5.30 1.38
C ILE A 121 12.50 -4.18 0.62
N MET A 122 12.88 -4.01 -0.64
CA MET A 122 12.30 -3.03 -1.54
C MET A 122 12.13 -3.59 -2.95
N VAL A 123 11.32 -2.89 -3.75
CA VAL A 123 11.19 -3.16 -5.17
C VAL A 123 11.66 -1.92 -5.92
N ARG A 124 12.71 -2.08 -6.72
CA ARG A 124 13.33 -1.04 -7.54
C ARG A 124 12.78 -1.02 -8.95
N LYS A 125 13.11 0.06 -9.67
CA LYS A 125 12.77 0.30 -11.07
C LYS A 125 13.09 -0.92 -11.94
N GLY A 126 12.14 -1.24 -12.82
CA GLY A 126 12.18 -2.46 -13.61
C GLY A 126 11.72 -3.70 -12.84
N TRP A 127 10.97 -3.50 -11.73
CA TRP A 127 10.39 -4.55 -10.90
C TRP A 127 11.42 -5.46 -10.24
N LYS A 128 12.60 -4.92 -9.92
CA LYS A 128 13.70 -5.67 -9.32
C LYS A 128 13.50 -5.75 -7.82
N VAL A 129 13.53 -6.94 -7.24
CA VAL A 129 13.49 -7.12 -5.80
C VAL A 129 14.90 -7.01 -5.25
N ALA A 130 15.07 -6.19 -4.23
CA ALA A 130 16.35 -5.99 -3.56
C ALA A 130 16.16 -5.96 -2.04
N TRP A 131 17.24 -6.23 -1.32
CA TRP A 131 17.33 -6.01 0.12
C TRP A 131 18.65 -5.35 0.50
N ARG A 132 18.68 -4.75 1.69
CA ARG A 132 19.88 -4.11 2.26
C ARG A 132 20.10 -4.51 3.70
N LYS A 133 21.36 -4.49 4.15
CA LYS A 133 21.72 -4.73 5.56
C LYS A 133 21.28 -3.59 6.46
N GLU A 134 21.33 -2.36 5.97
CA GLU A 134 21.00 -1.15 6.72
C GLU A 134 19.89 -0.38 5.99
N ALA A 135 19.01 0.28 6.75
CA ALA A 135 18.13 1.29 6.19
C ALA A 135 18.95 2.56 6.06
N GLU A 136 19.18 3.03 4.84
CA GLU A 136 19.52 4.44 4.69
C GLU A 136 18.30 5.26 5.14
N ASN A 137 18.51 6.03 6.21
CA ASN A 137 17.57 6.97 6.81
C ASN A 137 16.30 6.33 7.41
N ILE A 138 16.41 5.82 8.64
CA ILE A 138 15.30 5.97 9.59
C ILE A 138 14.99 7.48 9.64
N PRO A 139 13.78 7.94 9.24
CA PRO A 139 13.40 9.34 9.43
C PRO A 139 13.75 9.74 10.86
N GLU A 140 14.41 10.87 11.09
CA GLU A 140 14.86 11.28 12.44
C GLU A 140 13.74 11.18 13.49
N ILE A 141 12.49 11.35 13.05
CA ILE A 141 11.28 11.20 13.86
C ILE A 141 11.14 9.82 14.54
N LEU A 142 11.69 8.75 13.97
CA LEU A 142 11.65 7.40 14.54
C LEU A 142 12.86 7.11 15.45
N LYS A 143 13.94 7.91 15.40
CA LYS A 143 15.07 7.77 16.36
C LYS A 143 14.67 8.12 17.79
N PHE A 144 13.67 8.99 17.95
CA PHE A 144 13.18 9.44 19.27
C PHE A 144 12.45 8.32 20.05
N LEU A 145 11.95 7.28 19.37
CA LEU A 145 11.23 6.16 20.01
C LEU A 145 12.15 5.01 20.45
N THR A 146 13.42 5.05 20.04
CA THR A 146 14.42 4.02 20.35
C THR A 146 15.57 4.54 21.20
N SER A 147 15.44 5.74 21.80
CA SER A 147 16.35 6.29 22.80
C SER A 147 15.74 6.29 24.20
#